data_AF-A0A0P9CRD0-F1
#
_entry.id   AF-A0A0P9CRD0-F1
#
_cell.length_a   1.000
_cell.length_b   1.000
_cell.length_c   1.000
_cell.angle_alpha   90.00
_cell.angle_beta   90.00
_cell.angle_gamma   90.00
#
_symmetry.space_group_name_H-M   'P 1'
#
loop_
_entity.id
_entity.type
_entity.pdbx_description
1 polymer ?
#
loop_
_entity_poly.entity_id
_entity_poly.type
_entity_poly.pdbx_seq_one_letter_code
_entity_poly.pdbx_strand_id
1 'polypeptide(L)'
;GAHSFVAVRDVIQRRCIQCHAAHPTDTQFTVAPAGVMFDQPEVIQRMAARIKERAVVSKTMPFGNKTNMTDEERALLGAWIDQGAKIDQ
;
A
#
# COMPACT_ATOMS: atom_id res chain seq x y z
N GLY A 1 -1.91 16.63 -7.63
CA GLY A 1 -0.74 17.21 -6.92
C GLY A 1 0.18 16.08 -6.47
N ALA A 2 1.31 16.37 -5.82
CA ALA A 2 2.31 15.37 -5.39
C ALA A 2 1.79 14.29 -4.40
N HIS A 3 0.52 14.36 -4.00
CA HIS A 3 -0.19 13.41 -3.12
C HIS A 3 -1.45 12.83 -3.77
N SER A 4 -1.52 12.81 -5.10
CA SER A 4 -2.66 12.22 -5.81
C SER A 4 -2.71 10.72 -5.59
N PHE A 5 -3.92 10.17 -5.68
CA PHE A 5 -4.15 8.74 -5.64
C PHE A 5 -3.40 7.99 -6.74
N VAL A 6 -3.15 8.62 -7.90
CA VAL A 6 -2.33 8.02 -8.96
C VAL A 6 -0.92 7.68 -8.45
N ALA A 7 -0.24 8.63 -7.80
CA ALA A 7 1.11 8.40 -7.28
C ALA A 7 1.11 7.36 -6.14
N VAL A 8 0.09 7.40 -5.29
CA VAL A 8 -0.11 6.42 -4.22
C VAL A 8 -0.35 5.02 -4.77
N ARG A 9 -1.19 4.89 -5.79
CA ARG A 9 -1.49 3.61 -6.44
C ARG A 9 -0.23 3.01 -7.04
N ASP A 10 0.64 3.81 -7.64
CA ASP A 10 1.92 3.33 -8.17
C ASP A 10 2.82 2.75 -7.06
N VAL A 11 2.87 3.39 -5.88
CA VAL A 11 3.58 2.84 -4.71
C VAL A 11 2.93 1.53 -4.26
N ILE A 12 1.61 1.49 -4.11
CA ILE A 12 0.89 0.27 -3.69
C ILE A 12 1.13 -0.89 -4.68
N GLN A 13 1.11 -0.61 -5.99
CA GLN A 13 1.39 -1.61 -7.02
C GLN A 13 2.80 -2.19 -6.90
N ARG A 14 3.81 -1.35 -6.67
CA ARG A 14 5.22 -1.80 -6.58
C ARG A 14 5.56 -2.47 -5.25
N ARG A 15 4.90 -2.06 -4.16
CA ARG A 15 5.32 -2.42 -2.80
C ARG A 15 4.39 -3.39 -2.08
N CYS A 16 3.13 -3.52 -2.51
CA CYS A 16 2.12 -4.28 -1.77
C CYS A 16 1.53 -5.46 -2.57
N ILE A 17 1.27 -5.28 -3.87
CA ILE A 17 0.52 -6.24 -4.70
C ILE A 17 1.18 -7.62 -4.77
N GLN A 18 2.51 -7.72 -4.70
CA GLN A 18 3.20 -9.02 -4.76
C GLN A 18 2.64 -10.05 -3.76
N CYS A 19 2.26 -9.60 -2.56
CA CYS A 19 1.66 -10.44 -1.52
C CYS A 19 0.15 -10.16 -1.32
N HIS A 20 -0.32 -8.95 -1.57
CA HIS A 20 -1.70 -8.51 -1.31
C HIS A 20 -2.48 -8.31 -2.62
N ALA A 21 -2.61 -9.38 -3.40
CA ALA A 21 -3.39 -9.41 -4.64
C ALA A 21 -4.33 -10.61 -4.67
N ALA A 22 -5.34 -10.59 -5.54
CA ALA A 22 -6.18 -11.77 -5.83
C ALA A 22 -5.35 -12.96 -6.31
N HIS A 23 -4.25 -12.69 -7.02
CA HIS A 23 -3.27 -13.67 -7.46
C HIS A 23 -1.86 -13.23 -7.02
N PRO A 24 -1.46 -13.52 -5.76
CA PRO A 24 -0.12 -13.18 -5.28
C PRO A 24 0.97 -13.83 -6.14
N THR A 25 2.06 -13.11 -6.35
CA THR A 25 3.23 -13.59 -7.11
C THR A 25 4.43 -13.87 -6.20
N ASP A 26 4.26 -13.67 -4.88
CA ASP A 26 5.27 -14.01 -3.91
C ASP A 26 5.42 -15.51 -3.71
N THR A 27 6.66 -15.98 -3.56
CA THR A 27 6.95 -17.40 -3.34
C THR A 27 6.68 -17.87 -1.91
N GLN A 28 6.67 -16.95 -0.93
CA GLN A 28 6.38 -17.27 0.47
C GLN A 28 4.91 -17.00 0.81
N PHE A 29 4.36 -15.89 0.32
CA PHE A 29 2.96 -15.51 0.52
C PHE A 29 2.13 -15.83 -0.72
N THR A 30 1.79 -17.11 -0.91
CA THR A 30 1.01 -17.60 -2.06
C THR A 30 -0.50 -17.33 -1.93
N VAL A 31 -0.95 -16.87 -0.78
CA VAL A 31 -2.32 -16.40 -0.50
C VAL A 31 -2.25 -15.04 0.16
N ALA A 32 -3.16 -14.14 -0.23
CA ALA A 32 -3.23 -12.78 0.30
C ALA A 32 -3.37 -12.78 1.83
N PRO A 33 -2.39 -12.22 2.58
CA PRO A 33 -2.44 -12.21 4.04
C PRO A 33 -3.68 -11.47 4.55
N ALA A 34 -4.37 -12.06 5.52
CA ALA A 34 -5.60 -11.54 6.12
C ALA A 34 -6.74 -11.28 5.09
N GLY A 35 -6.70 -11.90 3.91
CA GLY A 35 -7.68 -11.67 2.85
C GLY A 35 -7.65 -10.25 2.27
N VAL A 36 -6.57 -9.49 2.51
CA VAL A 36 -6.43 -8.10 2.02
C VAL A 36 -5.80 -8.09 0.64
N MET A 37 -6.51 -7.50 -0.32
CA MET A 37 -6.17 -7.50 -1.74
C MET A 37 -6.27 -6.07 -2.28
N PHE A 38 -5.16 -5.50 -2.73
CA PHE A 38 -5.06 -4.10 -3.18
C PHE A 38 -5.25 -3.94 -4.69
N ASP A 39 -5.87 -4.92 -5.36
CA ASP A 39 -6.15 -4.89 -6.79
C ASP A 39 -7.11 -3.76 -7.18
N GLN A 40 -7.98 -3.34 -6.25
CA GLN A 40 -9.02 -2.35 -6.49
C GLN A 40 -8.79 -1.06 -5.69
N PRO A 41 -8.88 0.13 -6.31
CA PRO A 41 -8.73 1.43 -5.64
C PRO A 41 -9.53 1.59 -4.36
N GLU A 42 -10.77 1.11 -4.36
CA GLU A 42 -11.70 1.25 -3.24
C GLU A 42 -11.23 0.42 -2.04
N VAL A 43 -10.52 -0.70 -2.27
CA VAL A 43 -9.91 -1.46 -1.17
C VAL A 43 -8.74 -0.69 -0.58
N ILE A 44 -7.89 -0.08 -1.41
CA ILE A 44 -6.76 0.74 -0.96
C ILE A 44 -7.27 1.89 -0.06
N GLN A 45 -8.31 2.60 -0.51
CA GLN A 45 -8.94 3.65 0.28
C GLN A 45 -9.55 3.13 1.58
N ARG A 46 -10.36 2.05 1.55
CA ARG A 46 -10.95 1.47 2.77
C ARG A 46 -9.89 1.01 3.77
N MET A 47 -8.72 0.58 3.29
CA MET A 47 -7.61 0.10 4.11
C MET A 47 -6.61 1.20 4.49
N ALA A 48 -6.86 2.47 4.17
CA ALA A 48 -5.94 3.58 4.38
C ALA A 48 -5.36 3.63 5.82
N ALA A 49 -6.21 3.51 6.84
CA ALA A 49 -5.74 3.51 8.24
C ALA A 49 -4.77 2.35 8.53
N ARG A 50 -5.05 1.15 8.00
CA ARG A 50 -4.19 -0.02 8.15
C ARG A 50 -2.89 0.12 7.35
N ILE A 51 -2.95 0.69 6.15
CA ILE A 51 -1.77 1.00 5.33
C ILE A 51 -0.87 1.98 6.10
N LYS A 52 -1.44 3.05 6.68
CA LYS A 52 -0.68 4.02 7.49
C LYS A 52 0.03 3.33 8.65
N GLU A 53 -0.71 2.54 9.43
CA GLU A 53 -0.14 1.87 10.60
C GLU A 53 1.00 0.92 10.23
N ARG A 54 0.81 0.10 9.18
CA ARG A 54 1.77 -0.95 8.82
C ARG A 54 2.95 -0.44 8.00
N ALA A 55 2.72 0.47 7.07
CA ALA A 55 3.74 0.95 6.14
C ALA A 55 4.35 2.31 6.53
N VAL A 56 3.65 3.16 7.29
CA VAL A 56 4.17 4.49 7.62
C VAL A 56 4.66 4.55 9.07
N VAL A 57 3.82 4.14 10.03
CA VAL A 57 4.11 4.26 11.47
C VAL A 57 5.06 3.17 11.94
N SER A 58 4.60 1.91 11.92
CA SER A 58 5.38 0.78 12.42
C SER A 58 6.50 0.31 11.47
N LYS A 59 6.42 0.70 10.19
CA LYS A 59 7.30 0.24 9.10
C LYS A 59 7.45 -1.30 9.04
N THR A 60 6.43 -2.04 9.48
CA THR A 60 6.40 -3.51 9.46
C THR A 60 6.07 -4.07 8.08
N MET A 61 5.49 -3.24 7.20
CA MET A 61 5.25 -3.55 5.81
C MET A 61 6.05 -2.63 4.88
N PRO A 62 6.50 -3.12 3.72
CA PRO A 62 6.47 -4.51 3.26
C PRO A 62 7.26 -5.45 4.20
N PHE A 63 6.88 -6.72 4.29
CA PHE A 63 7.50 -7.65 5.26
C PHE A 63 9.02 -7.70 5.07
N GLY A 64 9.78 -7.36 6.12
CA GLY A 64 11.24 -7.24 6.06
C GLY A 64 11.75 -6.19 5.04
N ASN A 65 10.90 -5.22 4.67
CA ASN A 65 11.12 -4.29 3.56
C ASN A 65 11.52 -4.95 2.23
N LYS A 66 11.05 -6.17 1.95
CA LYS A 66 11.49 -6.99 0.80
C LYS A 66 11.36 -6.34 -0.57
N THR A 67 10.44 -5.38 -0.74
CA THR A 67 10.26 -4.64 -2.00
C THR A 67 11.04 -3.32 -2.02
N ASN A 68 11.95 -3.07 -1.06
CA ASN A 68 12.74 -1.85 -0.94
C ASN A 68 11.90 -0.56 -0.96
N MET A 69 10.86 -0.50 -0.13
CA MET A 69 10.04 0.71 0.00
C MET A 69 10.85 1.81 0.68
N THR A 70 10.91 2.99 0.06
CA THR A 70 11.72 4.12 0.53
C THR A 70 10.97 5.00 1.53
N ASP A 71 11.68 5.86 2.25
CA ASP A 71 11.04 6.79 3.18
C ASP A 71 10.22 7.87 2.44
N GLU A 72 10.59 8.26 1.22
CA GLU A 72 9.80 9.16 0.37
C GLU A 72 8.46 8.54 -0.02
N GLU A 73 8.44 7.24 -0.36
CA GLU A 73 7.21 6.52 -0.66
C GLU A 73 6.32 6.41 0.58
N ARG A 74 6.90 6.21 1.77
CA ARG A 74 6.14 6.22 3.03
C ARG A 74 5.56 7.59 3.33
N ALA A 75 6.35 8.65 3.10
CA ALA A 75 5.89 10.03 3.27
C ALA A 75 4.73 10.35 2.30
N LEU A 76 4.80 9.89 1.06
CA LEU A 76 3.72 10.00 0.09
C LEU A 76 2.43 9.31 0.58
N LEU A 77 2.52 8.06 1.04
CA LEU A 77 1.37 7.35 1.61
C LEU A 77 0.81 8.10 2.82
N GLY A 78 1.66 8.51 3.76
CA GLY A 78 1.25 9.23 4.96
C GLY A 78 0.48 10.51 4.64
N ALA A 79 1.03 11.35 3.75
CA ALA A 79 0.42 12.61 3.36
C ALA A 79 -0.93 12.42 2.67
N TRP A 80 -1.06 11.44 1.77
CA TRP A 80 -2.34 11.13 1.13
C TRP A 80 -3.40 10.66 2.13
N ILE A 81 -3.00 9.82 3.09
CA ILE A 81 -3.92 9.30 4.13
C ILE A 81 -4.37 10.44 5.05
N ASP A 82 -3.45 11.32 5.45
CA ASP A 82 -3.74 12.47 6.31
C ASP A 82 -4.65 13.51 5.65
N GLN A 83 -4.67 13.55 4.32
CA GLN A 83 -5.59 14.38 3.52
C GLN A 83 -6.95 13.72 3.26
N GLY A 84 -7.22 12.58 3.90
CA GLY A 84 -8.51 11.89 3.84
C GLY A 84 -8.58 10.77 2.79
N ALA A 85 -7.44 10.29 2.29
CA ALA A 85 -7.34 9.12 1.42
C ALA A 85 -8.28 9.17 0.19
N LYS A 86 -8.42 10.34 -0.44
CA LYS A 86 -9.32 10.52 -1.57
C LYS A 86 -8.80 9.79 -2.80
N ILE A 87 -9.69 9.11 -3.51
CA ILE A 87 -9.43 8.58 -4.86
C ILE A 87 -9.82 9.71 -5.81
N ASP A 88 -8.89 10.61 -6.11
CA ASP A 88 -9.06 11.62 -7.14
C ASP A 88 -9.02 10.96 -8.54
N GLN A 89 -9.90 11.41 -9.44
CA GLN A 89 -9.89 11.02 -10.86
C GLN A 89 -8.93 11.89 -11.67
#